data_AF-A0A2D6Y6Z0-F1
#
_entry.id   AF-A0A2D6Y6Z0-F1
#
_cell.length_a   1.000
_cell.length_b   1.000
_cell.length_c   1.000
_cell.angle_alpha   90.00
_cell.angle_beta   90.00
_cell.angle_gamma   90.00
#
_symmetry.space_group_name_H-M   'P 1'
#
loop_
_entity.id
_entity.type
_entity.pdbx_description
1 polymer ?
#
loop_
_entity_poly.entity_id
_entity_poly.type
_entity_poly.pdbx_seq_one_letter_code
_entity_poly.pdbx_strand_id
1 'polypeptide(L)' 'MTNSTPSLIAWTAQYREYRKLVEQGLHDEAALLKSEIDEGLPWVELTWDDLEHAYANLETTLADEPTS' A
#
# COMPACT_ATOMS: atom_id res chain seq x y z
N MET A 1 0.31 18.96 13.98
CA MET A 1 -0.03 17.55 14.25
C MET A 1 0.00 16.84 12.91
N THR A 2 1.05 16.05 12.67
CA THR A 2 1.19 15.24 11.46
C THR A 2 0.10 14.17 11.46
N ASN A 3 -0.90 14.32 10.60
CA ASN A 3 -2.01 13.37 10.39
C ASN A 3 -1.56 12.15 9.57
N SER A 4 -0.27 11.79 9.60
CA SER A 4 0.33 10.88 8.61
C SER A 4 0.02 9.40 8.87
N THR A 5 -0.25 9.01 10.12
CA THR A 5 -0.56 7.60 10.48
C THR A 5 -1.88 7.08 9.91
N PRO A 6 -3.04 7.78 10.03
CA PRO A 6 -4.28 7.32 9.38
C PRO A 6 -4.18 7.36 7.85
N SER A 7 -3.42 8.31 7.28
CA SER A 7 -3.17 8.39 5.85
C SER A 7 -2.37 7.19 5.35
N LEU A 8 -1.30 6.79 6.04
CA LEU A 8 -0.48 5.65 5.64
C LEU A 8 -1.27 4.34 5.56
N ILE A 9 -2.14 4.08 6.55
CA ILE A 9 -2.97 2.86 6.56
C ILE A 9 -3.93 2.84 5.35
N ALA A 10 -4.58 3.96 5.06
CA ALA A 10 -5.50 4.07 3.93
C ALA A 10 -4.79 3.88 2.58
N TRP A 11 -3.63 4.49 2.38
CA TRP A 11 -2.83 4.33 1.16
C TRP A 11 -2.24 2.92 1.03
N THR A 12 -1.84 2.29 2.14
CA THR A 12 -1.35 0.90 2.14
C THR A 12 -2.45 -0.09 1.73
N ALA A 13 -3.72 0.18 2.09
CA ALA A 13 -4.85 -0.62 1.62
C ALA A 13 -5.06 -0.50 0.10
N GLN A 14 -4.89 0.70 -0.48
CA GLN A 14 -4.95 0.91 -1.92
C GLN A 14 -3.77 0.22 -2.64
N TYR A 15 -2.57 0.29 -2.07
CA TYR A 15 -1.41 -0.43 -2.59
C TYR A 15 -1.60 -1.95 -2.61
N ARG A 16 -2.21 -2.51 -1.55
CA ARG A 16 -2.58 -3.93 -1.51
C ARG A 16 -3.54 -4.30 -2.64
N GLU A 17 -4.51 -3.44 -2.95
CA GLU A 17 -5.44 -3.70 -4.05
C GLU A 17 -4.73 -3.62 -5.41
N TYR A 18 -3.84 -2.64 -5.60
CA TYR A 18 -2.95 -2.57 -6.77
C TYR A 18 -2.19 -3.88 -6.96
N ARG A 19 -1.58 -4.43 -5.90
CA ARG A 19 -0.86 -5.71 -5.95
C ARG A 19 -1.76 -6.86 -6.41
N LYS A 20 -2.98 -6.98 -5.88
CA LYS A 20 -3.93 -8.00 -6.31
C LYS A 20 -4.34 -7.85 -7.78
N LEU A 21 -4.54 -6.63 -8.27
CA LEU A 21 -4.88 -6.39 -9.68
C LEU A 21 -3.74 -6.86 -10.58
N VAL A 22 -2.48 -6.59 -10.19
CA VAL A 22 -1.29 -7.10 -10.89
C VAL A 22 -1.25 -8.64 -10.88
N GLU A 23 -1.51 -9.27 -9.73
CA GLU A 23 -1.53 -10.74 -9.60
C GLU A 23 -2.65 -11.39 -10.44
N GLN A 24 -3.77 -10.71 -10.61
CA GLN A 24 -4.88 -11.15 -11.45
C GLN A 24 -4.66 -10.89 -12.95
N GLY A 25 -3.57 -10.21 -13.33
CA GLY A 25 -3.28 -9.83 -14.72
C GLY A 25 -4.13 -8.66 -15.23
N LEU A 26 -4.82 -7.94 -14.34
CA LEU A 26 -5.63 -6.76 -14.66
C LEU A 26 -4.73 -5.52 -14.77
N HIS A 27 -3.83 -5.53 -15.75
CA HIS A 27 -2.77 -4.53 -15.87
C HIS A 27 -3.29 -3.11 -16.13
N ASP A 28 -4.36 -2.95 -16.90
CA ASP A 28 -4.96 -1.64 -17.15
C ASP A 28 -5.56 -1.02 -15.87
N GLU A 29 -6.31 -1.81 -15.09
CA GLU A 29 -6.87 -1.37 -13.81
C GLU A 29 -5.77 -1.09 -12.78
N ALA A 30 -4.73 -1.93 -12.74
CA ALA A 30 -3.57 -1.71 -11.90
C ALA A 30 -2.81 -0.42 -12.27
N ALA A 31 -2.68 -0.12 -13.56
CA ALA A 31 -2.00 1.10 -14.03
C ALA A 31 -2.80 2.37 -13.68
N LEU A 32 -4.13 2.32 -13.80
CA LEU A 32 -5.02 3.40 -13.36
C LEU A 32 -4.87 3.64 -11.86
N LEU A 33 -5.04 2.60 -11.04
CA LEU A 33 -4.94 2.71 -9.59
C LEU A 33 -3.54 3.16 -9.15
N LYS A 34 -2.47 2.68 -9.80
CA LYS A 34 -1.11 3.16 -9.53
C LYS A 34 -1.01 4.66 -9.75
N SER A 35 -1.58 5.18 -10.83
CA SER A 35 -1.52 6.61 -11.16
C SER A 35 -2.25 7.44 -10.10
N GLU A 36 -3.45 7.02 -9.68
CA GLU A 36 -4.20 7.69 -8.61
C GLU A 36 -3.42 7.72 -7.28
N ILE A 37 -2.74 6.62 -6.94
CA ILE A 37 -1.87 6.55 -5.76
C ILE A 37 -0.67 7.50 -5.90
N ASP A 38 0.02 7.47 -7.04
CA ASP A 38 1.21 8.30 -7.32
C ASP A 38 0.87 9.80 -7.22
N GLU A 39 -0.31 10.21 -7.71
CA GLU A 39 -0.81 11.57 -7.61
C GLU A 39 -1.22 11.97 -6.19
N GLY A 40 -1.72 11.02 -5.39
CA GLY A 40 -2.25 11.26 -4.04
C GLY A 40 -1.19 11.26 -2.93
N LEU A 41 -0.12 10.47 -3.07
CA LEU A 41 0.92 10.31 -2.06
C LEU A 41 1.61 11.64 -1.63
N PRO A 42 1.98 12.55 -2.56
CA PRO A 42 2.63 13.81 -2.20
C PRO A 42 1.79 14.71 -1.30
N TRP A 43 0.45 14.64 -1.38
CA TRP A 43 -0.47 15.46 -0.58
C TRP A 43 -0.44 15.13 0.91
N VAL A 44 0.01 13.92 1.25
CA VAL A 44 0.10 13.43 2.62
C VAL A 44 1.55 13.18 3.05
N GLU A 45 2.52 13.71 2.29
CA GLU A 45 3.95 13.57 2.56
C GLU A 45 4.41 12.11 2.62
N LEU A 46 3.80 11.23 1.82
CA LEU A 46 4.19 9.83 1.69
C LEU A 46 4.84 9.58 0.33
N THR A 47 5.57 8.48 0.25
CA THR A 47 6.17 7.98 -0.99
C THR A 47 5.71 6.56 -1.27
N TRP A 48 6.00 6.08 -2.49
CA TRP A 48 5.72 4.70 -2.86
C TRP A 48 6.49 3.71 -1.97
N ASP A 49 7.74 4.04 -1.62
CA ASP A 49 8.58 3.24 -0.72
C ASP A 49 7.95 3.08 0.67
N ASP A 50 7.31 4.14 1.19
CA ASP A 50 6.57 4.06 2.46
C ASP A 50 5.44 3.02 2.40
N LEU A 51 4.75 2.92 1.26
CA LEU A 51 3.70 1.91 1.06
C LEU A 51 4.27 0.51 0.94
N GLU A 52 5.39 0.34 0.23
CA GLU A 52 6.08 -0.94 0.11
C GLU A 52 6.57 -1.45 1.47
N HIS A 53 7.20 -0.57 2.26
CA HIS A 53 7.63 -0.89 3.62
C HIS A 53 6.45 -1.21 4.55
N ALA A 54 5.38 -0.40 4.51
CA ALA A 54 4.19 -0.64 5.31
C ALA A 54 3.52 -1.99 4.95
N TYR A 55 3.43 -2.29 3.66
CA TYR A 55 2.88 -3.55 3.16
C TYR A 55 3.73 -4.75 3.60
N ALA A 56 5.05 -4.70 3.44
CA ALA A 56 5.96 -5.76 3.87
C ALA A 56 5.89 -6.01 5.39
N ASN A 57 5.76 -4.95 6.19
CA ASN A 57 5.59 -5.07 7.64
C ASN A 57 4.26 -5.75 8.02
N LEU A 58 3.17 -5.48 7.29
CA LEU A 58 1.87 -6.12 7.50
C LEU A 58 1.90 -7.62 7.15
N GLU A 59 2.59 -8.01 6.08
CA GLU A 59 2.75 -9.44 5.72
C GLU A 59 3.63 -10.17 6.75
N THR A 60 4.68 -9.52 7.25
CA THR A 60 5.57 -10.08 8.26
C THR A 60 4.87 -10.27 9.62
N THR A 61 3.96 -9.36 10.01
CA THR A 61 3.19 -9.50 11.26
C THR A 61 2.19 -10.65 11.24
N LEU A 62 1.76 -11.12 10.06
CA LEU A 62 0.89 -12.29 9.92
C LEU A 62 1.69 -13.61 9.89
N ALA A 63 3.00 -13.55 9.62
CA ALA A 63 3.88 -14.71 9.58
C ALA A 63 4.56 -15.01 10.93
N ASP A 64 4.48 -14.10 11.90
CA ASP A 64 5.11 -14.17 13.22
C ASP A 64 4.14 -14.64 14.33
N GLU A 65 3.14 -15.47 14.01
CA GLU A 65 2.52 -16.31 15.05
C GLU A 65 3.34 -17.61 15.18
N PRO A 66 4.24 -17.74 16.18
CA PRO A 66 4.79 -19.05 16.51
C PRO A 66 3.61 -19.92 16.93
N THR A 67 3.28 -20.91 16.10
CA THR A 67 2.46 -22.04 16.52
C THR A 67 3.21 -22.70 17.68
N SER A 68 2.81 -22.40 18.91
CA SER A 68 3.37 -22.95 20.14
C SER A 68 2.33 -23.76 20.89
#